data_AF-A0A351SDK1-F1
#
_entry.id   AF-A0A351SDK1-F1
#
_cell.length_a   1.000
_cell.length_b   1.000
_cell.length_c   1.000
_cell.angle_alpha   90.00
_cell.angle_beta   90.00
_cell.angle_gamma   90.00
#
_symmetry.space_group_name_H-M   'P 1'
#
loop_
_entity.id
_entity.type
_entity.pdbx_description
1 polymer ?
#
loop_
_entity_poly.entity_id
_entity_poly.type
_entity_poly.pdbx_seq_one_letter_code
_entity_poly.pdbx_strand_id
1 'polypeptide(L)' 'VTRRCSPFSLIESICLAHDLGHPPFGHSGEVALNYLMKDHGGFEGNGQTLRILTRLGEFSESHGL' A
#
# COMPACT_ATOMS: atom_id res chain seq x y z
N VAL A 1 5.22 -17.08 19.52
CA VAL A 1 5.74 -17.26 18.15
C VAL A 1 6.20 -15.92 17.59
N THR A 2 7.31 -15.37 18.10
CA THR A 2 7.89 -14.13 17.54
C THR A 2 9.30 -14.45 17.11
N ARG A 3 9.45 -14.97 15.88
CA ARG A 3 10.77 -14.99 15.24
C ARG A 3 11.15 -13.54 14.99
N ARG A 4 12.20 -13.06 15.64
CA ARG A 4 12.78 -11.76 15.30
C ARG A 4 13.45 -11.90 13.94
N CYS A 5 13.00 -11.11 12.97
CA CYS A 5 13.70 -10.96 11.69
C CYS A 5 15.06 -10.28 11.96
N SER A 6 16.04 -10.54 11.09
CA SER A 6 17.28 -9.77 11.13
C SER A 6 16.94 -8.28 10.87
N PRO A 7 17.63 -7.31 11.50
CA PRO A 7 17.39 -5.89 11.23
C PRO A 7 17.53 -5.54 9.75
N PHE A 8 18.45 -6.20 9.04
CA PHE A 8 18.65 -6.03 7.61
C PHE A 8 17.43 -6.47 6.80
N SER A 9 16.92 -7.69 7.06
CA SER A 9 15.74 -8.23 6.36
C SER A 9 14.49 -7.39 6.62
N LEU A 10 14.35 -6.79 7.82
CA LEU A 10 13.25 -5.90 8.12
C LEU A 10 13.33 -4.60 7.28
N ILE A 11 14.50 -3.96 7.25
CA ILE A 11 14.71 -2.73 6.47
C ILE A 11 14.51 -3.00 4.98
N GLU A 12 15.12 -4.07 4.47
CA GLU A 12 14.99 -4.47 3.07
C GLU A 12 13.53 -4.68 2.67
N SER A 13 12.75 -5.39 3.50
CA SER A 13 11.32 -5.62 3.23
C SER A 13 10.53 -4.31 3.20
N ILE A 14 10.81 -3.37 4.11
CA ILE A 14 10.14 -2.07 4.13
C ILE A 14 10.51 -1.27 2.87
N CYS A 15 11.79 -1.20 2.52
CA CYS A 15 12.25 -0.48 1.35
C CYS A 15 11.67 -1.05 0.05
N LEU A 16 11.52 -2.38 -0.05
CA LEU A 16 10.88 -3.00 -1.21
C LEU A 16 9.38 -2.70 -1.30
N ALA A 17 8.70 -2.62 -0.16
CA ALA A 17 7.25 -2.49 -0.13
C ALA A 17 6.72 -1.04 -0.12
N HIS A 18 7.56 -0.04 0.25
CA HIS A 18 7.08 1.32 0.59
C HIS A 18 6.18 1.96 -0.48
N ASP A 19 6.52 1.77 -1.76
CA ASP A 19 5.86 2.44 -2.88
C ASP A 19 4.84 1.58 -3.65
N LEU A 20 4.45 0.42 -3.12
CA LEU A 20 3.49 -0.47 -3.79
C LEU A 20 2.11 0.17 -4.02
N GLY A 21 1.72 1.15 -3.20
CA GLY A 21 0.44 1.85 -3.28
C GLY A 21 0.41 3.06 -4.22
N HIS A 22 1.54 3.45 -4.83
CA HIS A 22 1.57 4.62 -5.70
C HIS A 22 0.73 4.41 -6.97
N PRO A 23 -0.17 5.34 -7.31
CA PRO A 23 -0.98 5.22 -8.50
C PRO A 23 -0.16 5.53 -9.77
N PRO A 24 -0.68 5.21 -10.96
CA PRO A 24 -0.09 5.68 -12.22
C PRO A 24 0.15 7.19 -12.18
N PHE A 25 1.22 7.66 -12.81
CA PHE A 25 1.65 9.07 -12.81
C PHE A 25 2.15 9.61 -11.47
N GLY A 26 2.42 8.75 -10.48
CA GLY A 26 3.01 9.14 -9.20
C GLY A 26 2.17 10.16 -8.44
N HIS A 27 2.81 11.21 -7.89
CA HIS A 27 2.13 12.23 -7.10
C HIS A 27 0.98 12.93 -7.86
N SER A 28 1.10 13.12 -9.17
CA SER A 28 0.01 13.71 -9.96
C SER A 28 -1.24 12.82 -9.98
N GLY A 29 -1.03 11.49 -10.08
CA GLY A 29 -2.10 10.51 -9.97
C GLY A 29 -2.71 10.49 -8.57
N GLU A 30 -1.88 10.61 -7.55
CA GLU A 30 -2.33 10.66 -6.15
C GLU A 30 -3.19 11.89 -5.87
N VAL A 31 -2.78 13.08 -6.34
CA VAL A 31 -3.58 14.30 -6.22
C VAL A 31 -4.92 14.15 -6.94
N ALA A 32 -4.90 13.60 -8.16
CA ALA A 32 -6.12 13.37 -8.93
C ALA A 32 -7.07 12.38 -8.23
N LEU A 33 -6.56 11.26 -7.73
CA LEU A 33 -7.36 10.28 -7.01
C LEU A 33 -7.87 10.81 -5.67
N ASN A 34 -7.06 11.56 -4.92
CA ASN A 34 -7.50 12.15 -3.66
C ASN A 34 -8.65 13.14 -3.88
N TYR A 35 -8.59 13.92 -4.96
CA TYR A 35 -9.69 14.80 -5.35
C TYR A 35 -10.96 14.01 -5.70
N LEU A 36 -10.85 12.95 -6.50
CA LEU A 36 -11.99 12.11 -6.90
C LEU A 36 -12.59 11.32 -5.73
N MET A 37 -11.78 10.97 -4.74
CA MET A 37 -12.19 10.17 -3.57
C MET A 37 -12.59 11.02 -2.36
N LYS A 38 -12.76 12.34 -2.53
CA LYS A 38 -13.05 13.26 -1.43
C LYS A 38 -14.27 12.85 -0.58
N ASP A 39 -15.31 12.35 -1.23
CA ASP A 39 -16.54 11.90 -0.56
C ASP A 39 -16.44 10.45 0.00
N HIS A 40 -15.30 9.80 -0.22
CA HIS A 40 -15.01 8.42 0.18
C HIS A 40 -13.83 8.31 1.17
N GLY A 41 -13.36 9.44 1.73
CA GLY A 41 -12.27 9.47 2.70
C GLY A 41 -10.89 9.80 2.11
N GLY A 42 -10.82 10.15 0.83
CA GLY A 42 -9.59 10.53 0.13
C GLY A 42 -8.76 9.35 -0.38
N PHE A 43 -7.58 9.66 -0.89
CA PHE A 43 -6.59 8.69 -1.35
C PHE A 43 -5.19 9.17 -0.95
N GLU A 44 -4.36 8.24 -0.46
CA GLU A 44 -2.96 8.49 -0.10
C GLU A 44 -2.15 7.21 -0.35
N GLY A 45 -0.96 7.36 -0.93
CA GLY A 45 -0.15 6.26 -1.43
C GLY A 45 0.28 5.27 -0.34
N ASN A 46 0.74 5.75 0.81
CA ASN A 46 1.17 4.88 1.91
C ASN A 46 0.00 4.10 2.53
N GLY A 47 -1.18 4.74 2.67
CA GLY A 47 -2.41 4.10 3.09
C GLY A 47 -2.83 2.98 2.13
N GLN A 48 -2.66 3.21 0.83
CA GLN A 48 -2.91 2.18 -0.18
C GLN A 48 -1.85 1.06 -0.15
N THR A 49 -0.56 1.37 0.10
CA THR A 49 0.48 0.36 0.34
C THR A 49 0.06 -0.57 1.50
N LEU A 50 -0.39 0.01 2.62
CA LEU A 50 -0.85 -0.77 3.77
C LEU A 50 -2.09 -1.61 3.43
N ARG A 51 -3.05 -1.07 2.68
CA ARG A 51 -4.25 -1.80 2.22
C ARG A 51 -3.88 -2.98 1.33
N ILE A 52 -2.93 -2.81 0.42
CA ILE A 52 -2.42 -3.90 -0.42
C ILE A 52 -1.80 -4.98 0.46
N LEU A 53 -0.81 -4.65 1.28
CA LEU A 53 -0.08 -5.63 2.10
C LEU A 53 -0.96 -6.39 3.09
N THR A 54 -2.04 -5.77 3.58
CA THR A 54 -2.87 -6.35 4.64
C THR A 54 -4.18 -6.97 4.17
N ARG A 55 -4.64 -6.66 2.95
CA ARG A 55 -5.96 -7.11 2.46
C ARG A 55 -6.01 -7.57 1.01
N LEU A 56 -5.17 -7.06 0.12
CA LEU A 56 -5.29 -7.33 -1.32
C LEU A 56 -4.15 -8.18 -1.88
N GLY A 57 -2.94 -8.12 -1.29
CA GLY A 57 -1.74 -8.74 -1.86
C GLY A 57 -1.79 -10.27 -1.91
N GLU A 58 -2.70 -10.88 -1.16
CA GLU A 58 -3.07 -12.28 -1.28
C GLU A 58 -4.51 -12.39 -1.77
N PHE A 59 -4.77 -13.37 -2.64
CA PHE A 59 -6.13 -13.63 -3.09
C PHE A 59 -7.07 -13.86 -1.90
N SER A 60 -8.19 -13.16 -1.89
CA SER A 60 -9.31 -13.49 -1.02
C SER A 60 -10.63 -13.46 -1.78
N GLU A 61 -11.57 -14.33 -1.42
CA GLU A 61 -12.91 -14.33 -2.04
C GLU A 61 -13.62 -12.98 -1.92
N SER A 62 -13.33 -12.20 -0.87
CA SER A 62 -13.98 -10.91 -0.60
C SER A 62 -13.30 -9.71 -1.25
N HIS A 63 -12.01 -9.80 -1.61
CA HIS A 63 -11.26 -8.65 -2.11
C HIS A 63 -10.51 -8.90 -3.43
N GLY A 64 -10.58 -10.12 -3.99
CA GLY A 64 -9.90 -10.48 -5.22
C GLY A 64 -8.41 -10.73 -5.03
N LEU A 65 -7.66 -10.66 -6.14
CA LEU A 65 -6.19 -10.53 -6.20
C LEU A 65 -5.82 -9.03 -6.24
#